data_AF-A0A821SSN4-F1
#
_entry.id   AF-A0A821SSN4-F1
#
_cell.length_a   1.000
_cell.length_b   1.000
_cell.length_c   1.000
_cell.angle_alpha   90.00
_cell.angle_beta   90.00
_cell.angle_gamma   90.00
#
_symmetry.space_group_name_H-M   'P 1'
#
loop_
_entity.id
_entity.type
_entity.pdbx_description
1 polymer ?
#
loop_
_entity_poly.entity_id
_entity_poly.type
_entity_poly.pdbx_seq_one_letter_code
_entity_poly.pdbx_strand_id
1 'polypeptide(L)'
;MSSKTNLVLTNVSVYEKELQCIDLLALIQSKQFIDITHYLYDCHIIHCDVRPKNLMLDRDTNHIKLIDFGFAIAYDEDDDRGTVDIMGPVMYANDKFLDFHLELLTGKGFPYYHYERTFDLACALNIIMSNSNADMKRNIQSINILPDVQKRKLESLKFWQNLKQTNKHYSKLLNLIKQLDESDESNQSSSFAVLKDEIENFSTTEQ
;
A
#
# COMPACT_ATOMS: atom_id res chain seq x y z
N MET A 1 -26.07 -22.10 -30.80
CA MET A 1 -24.68 -21.87 -30.35
C MET A 1 -24.33 -20.41 -30.56
N SER A 2 -24.48 -19.55 -29.54
CA SER A 2 -23.84 -18.21 -29.44
C SER A 2 -24.41 -17.49 -28.21
N SER A 3 -23.96 -17.82 -27.01
CA SER A 3 -24.42 -17.11 -25.79
C SER A 3 -23.38 -17.06 -24.67
N LYS A 4 -22.40 -17.97 -24.65
CA LYS A 4 -21.36 -17.97 -23.61
C LYS A 4 -20.16 -17.04 -23.88
N THR A 5 -19.96 -16.57 -25.10
CA THR A 5 -18.78 -15.75 -25.46
C THR A 5 -18.96 -14.25 -25.17
N ASN A 6 -20.20 -13.73 -25.12
CA ASN A 6 -20.47 -12.31 -24.89
C ASN A 6 -20.42 -11.88 -23.40
N LEU A 7 -20.57 -12.81 -22.46
CA LEU A 7 -20.47 -12.53 -21.02
C LEU A 7 -19.01 -12.36 -20.55
N VAL A 8 -18.06 -12.99 -21.24
CA VAL A 8 -16.64 -12.88 -20.88
C VAL A 8 -16.07 -11.54 -21.36
N LEU A 9 -16.48 -11.05 -22.54
CA LEU A 9 -15.98 -9.79 -23.10
C LEU A 9 -16.59 -8.54 -22.46
N THR A 10 -17.80 -8.64 -21.90
CA THR A 10 -18.44 -7.52 -21.18
C THR A 10 -17.83 -7.29 -19.80
N ASN A 11 -17.31 -8.33 -19.14
CA ASN A 11 -16.59 -8.17 -17.88
C ASN A 11 -15.20 -7.56 -18.07
N VAL A 12 -14.48 -7.88 -19.15
CA VAL A 12 -13.13 -7.33 -19.40
C VAL A 12 -13.15 -5.81 -19.56
N SER A 13 -14.18 -5.24 -20.18
CA SER A 13 -14.29 -3.77 -20.34
C SER A 13 -14.73 -3.04 -19.06
N VAL A 14 -15.35 -3.75 -18.11
CA VAL A 14 -15.64 -3.22 -16.76
C VAL A 14 -14.34 -3.17 -15.95
N TYR A 15 -13.47 -4.19 -16.06
CA TYR A 15 -12.16 -4.23 -15.42
C TYR A 15 -11.13 -3.27 -16.05
N GLU A 16 -11.21 -2.97 -17.35
CA GLU A 16 -10.39 -1.91 -17.97
C GLU A 16 -10.70 -0.52 -17.41
N LYS A 17 -11.92 -0.28 -16.90
CA LYS A 17 -12.24 0.96 -16.17
C LYS A 17 -11.65 0.99 -14.76
N GLU A 18 -11.33 -0.16 -14.15
CA GLU A 18 -10.64 -0.21 -12.86
C GLU A 18 -9.15 0.20 -12.97
N LEU A 19 -8.55 0.07 -14.15
CA LEU A 19 -7.21 0.62 -14.43
C LEU A 19 -7.17 2.16 -14.43
N GLN A 20 -8.32 2.82 -14.62
CA GLN A 20 -8.42 4.29 -14.53
C GLN A 20 -8.36 4.80 -13.08
N CYS A 21 -8.53 3.94 -12.07
CA CYS A 21 -8.39 4.32 -10.66
C CYS A 21 -6.95 4.72 -10.27
N ILE A 22 -5.95 4.36 -11.08
CA ILE A 22 -4.54 4.75 -10.85
C ILE A 22 -4.27 6.18 -11.38
N ASP A 23 -4.99 6.68 -12.39
CA ASP A 23 -4.93 8.10 -12.79
C ASP A 23 -5.71 9.01 -11.82
N LEU A 24 -6.57 8.44 -10.97
CA LEU A 24 -7.49 9.16 -10.08
C LEU A 24 -6.92 9.54 -8.71
N LEU A 25 -5.71 9.08 -8.35
CA LEU A 25 -4.99 9.63 -7.18
C LEU A 25 -4.40 10.99 -7.56
N ALA A 26 -5.27 11.94 -7.88
CA ALA A 26 -4.90 13.33 -7.72
C ALA A 26 -4.55 13.54 -6.23
N LEU A 27 -3.62 14.44 -5.96
CA LEU A 27 -3.14 14.81 -4.62
C LEU A 27 -4.26 14.87 -3.54
N ILE A 28 -5.47 15.31 -3.89
CA ILE A 28 -6.62 15.42 -2.98
C ILE A 28 -6.99 14.08 -2.31
N GLN A 29 -6.89 12.96 -3.02
CA GLN A 29 -7.22 11.63 -2.45
C GLN A 29 -6.10 11.08 -1.56
N SER A 30 -4.86 11.54 -1.69
CA SER A 30 -3.73 11.09 -0.87
C SER A 30 -3.99 11.33 0.62
N LYS A 31 -4.53 12.51 0.98
CA LYS A 31 -4.88 12.84 2.38
C LYS A 31 -5.93 11.87 2.93
N GLN A 32 -7.01 11.66 2.18
CA GLN A 32 -8.08 10.74 2.55
C GLN A 32 -7.54 9.32 2.74
N PHE A 33 -6.51 8.93 1.98
CA PHE A 33 -5.96 7.59 2.08
C PHE A 33 -5.20 7.40 3.38
N ILE A 34 -4.42 8.42 3.77
CA ILE A 34 -3.75 8.46 5.06
C ILE A 34 -4.76 8.52 6.21
N ASP A 35 -5.87 9.25 6.05
CA ASP A 35 -6.95 9.28 7.04
C ASP A 35 -7.59 7.89 7.22
N ILE A 36 -7.81 7.15 6.14
CA ILE A 36 -8.34 5.80 6.18
C ILE A 36 -7.38 4.86 6.92
N THR A 37 -6.08 4.87 6.59
CA THR A 37 -5.12 3.97 7.24
C THR A 37 -4.84 4.37 8.69
N HIS A 38 -4.89 5.65 9.03
CA HIS A 38 -4.86 6.13 10.41
C HIS A 38 -6.07 5.66 11.21
N TYR A 39 -7.27 5.72 10.63
CA TYR A 39 -8.47 5.21 11.30
C TYR A 39 -8.38 3.70 11.58
N LEU A 40 -7.84 2.92 10.65
CA LEU A 40 -7.60 1.49 10.88
C LEU A 40 -6.56 1.25 11.99
N TYR A 41 -5.48 2.04 11.99
CA TYR A 41 -4.47 2.01 13.03
C TYR A 41 -5.09 2.24 14.43
N ASP A 42 -5.89 3.29 14.61
CA ASP A 42 -6.59 3.60 15.87
C ASP A 42 -7.59 2.50 16.27
N CYS A 43 -8.20 1.84 15.29
CA CYS A 43 -9.11 0.71 15.52
C CYS A 43 -8.40 -0.61 15.81
N HIS A 44 -7.07 -0.63 15.87
CA HIS A 44 -6.27 -1.84 16.02
C HIS A 44 -6.52 -2.87 14.91
N ILE A 45 -6.70 -2.39 13.68
CA ILE A 45 -6.95 -3.19 12.48
C ILE A 45 -5.81 -2.98 11.49
N ILE A 46 -5.30 -4.09 10.94
CA ILE A 46 -4.43 -4.09 9.76
C ILE A 46 -5.19 -4.79 8.64
N HIS A 47 -5.48 -4.07 7.56
CA HIS A 47 -6.20 -4.55 6.37
C HIS A 47 -5.43 -5.61 5.59
N CYS A 48 -4.09 -5.54 5.57
CA CYS A 48 -3.17 -6.48 4.93
C CYS A 48 -3.21 -6.53 3.40
N ASP A 49 -4.31 -6.15 2.72
CA ASP A 49 -4.39 -6.04 1.23
C ASP A 49 -4.60 -4.60 0.73
N VAL A 50 -3.84 -3.63 1.24
CA VAL A 50 -3.92 -2.22 0.79
C VAL A 50 -3.28 -2.03 -0.59
N ARG A 51 -4.10 -1.89 -1.63
CA ARG A 51 -3.66 -1.78 -3.04
C ARG A 51 -4.68 -1.09 -3.93
N PRO A 52 -4.31 -0.59 -5.13
CA PRO A 52 -5.22 0.18 -5.98
C PRO A 52 -6.55 -0.50 -6.33
N LYS A 53 -6.59 -1.82 -6.57
CA LYS A 53 -7.86 -2.53 -6.85
C LYS A 53 -8.86 -2.53 -5.68
N ASN A 54 -8.37 -2.25 -4.46
CA ASN A 54 -9.17 -2.19 -3.24
C ASN A 54 -9.51 -0.75 -2.85
N LEU A 55 -9.20 0.22 -3.71
CA LEU A 55 -9.61 1.61 -3.56
C LEU A 55 -10.74 1.90 -4.54
N MET A 56 -11.88 2.34 -4.01
CA MET A 56 -13.01 2.81 -4.81
C MET A 56 -13.14 4.32 -4.68
N LEU A 57 -13.50 4.97 -5.79
CA LEU A 57 -13.90 6.38 -5.79
C LEU A 57 -15.42 6.47 -5.79
N ASP A 58 -15.96 7.14 -4.78
CA ASP A 58 -17.35 7.56 -4.74
C ASP A 58 -17.56 8.67 -5.79
N ARG A 59 -18.43 8.44 -6.77
CA ARG A 59 -18.63 9.40 -7.88
C ARG A 59 -19.40 10.64 -7.46
N ASP A 60 -20.18 10.56 -6.39
CA ASP A 60 -21.02 11.66 -5.94
C ASP A 60 -20.22 12.58 -5.01
N THR A 61 -19.36 12.01 -4.17
CA THR A 61 -18.57 12.77 -3.20
C THR A 61 -17.11 13.00 -3.61
N ASN A 62 -16.63 12.31 -4.65
CA ASN A 62 -15.20 12.21 -5.00
C ASN A 62 -14.30 11.73 -3.84
N HIS A 63 -14.87 11.02 -2.86
CA HIS A 63 -14.11 10.45 -1.75
C HIS A 63 -13.65 9.05 -2.08
N ILE A 64 -12.45 8.70 -1.65
CA ILE A 64 -11.99 7.32 -1.72
C ILE A 64 -12.54 6.49 -0.56
N LYS A 65 -12.71 5.20 -0.82
CA LYS A 65 -13.11 4.18 0.15
C LYS A 65 -12.18 2.98 -0.03
N LEU A 66 -11.63 2.48 1.08
CA LEU A 66 -10.95 1.19 1.11
C LEU A 66 -11.98 0.08 1.27
N ILE A 67 -11.88 -0.94 0.43
CA ILE A 67 -12.76 -2.11 0.40
C ILE A 67 -11.96 -3.40 0.55
N ASP A 68 -12.66 -4.51 0.75
CA ASP A 68 -12.11 -5.88 0.79
C ASP A 68 -11.25 -6.20 2.02
N PHE A 69 -11.90 -6.25 3.19
CA PHE A 69 -11.30 -6.64 4.47
C PHE A 69 -11.13 -8.17 4.64
N GLY A 70 -11.15 -8.95 3.55
CA GLY A 70 -11.06 -10.41 3.60
C GLY A 70 -9.75 -10.94 4.20
N PHE A 71 -8.70 -10.12 4.23
CA PHE A 71 -7.40 -10.42 4.84
C PHE A 71 -7.11 -9.60 6.10
N ALA A 72 -8.07 -8.81 6.56
CA ALA A 72 -7.86 -7.92 7.69
C ALA A 72 -7.69 -8.70 8.99
N ILE A 73 -6.79 -8.21 9.84
CA ILE A 73 -6.53 -8.75 11.17
C ILE A 73 -6.80 -7.67 12.21
N ALA A 74 -7.41 -8.08 13.32
CA ALA A 74 -7.48 -7.28 14.53
C ALA A 74 -6.38 -7.75 15.48
N TYR A 75 -5.70 -6.83 16.15
CA TYR A 75 -4.71 -7.15 17.17
C TYR A 75 -5.17 -6.56 18.51
N ASP A 76 -4.96 -7.31 19.59
CA ASP A 76 -5.13 -6.82 20.96
C ASP A 76 -3.73 -6.51 21.50
N GLU A 77 -3.57 -5.42 22.26
CA GLU A 77 -2.26 -5.07 22.84
C GLU A 77 -1.69 -6.18 23.74
N ASP A 78 -2.59 -7.04 24.26
CA ASP A 78 -2.29 -8.19 25.12
C ASP A 78 -2.21 -9.54 24.37
N ASP A 79 -2.56 -9.61 23.08
CA ASP A 79 -2.67 -10.87 22.33
C ASP A 79 -1.51 -11.04 21.34
N ASP A 80 -0.50 -11.76 21.80
CA ASP A 80 0.71 -12.16 21.08
C ASP A 80 0.43 -13.18 19.95
N ARG A 81 -0.77 -13.20 19.36
CA ARG A 81 -1.12 -13.99 18.15
C ARG A 81 -0.46 -13.43 16.88
N GLY A 82 0.73 -12.85 17.06
CA GLY A 82 1.51 -12.02 16.16
C GLY A 82 2.12 -12.73 14.96
N THR A 83 1.48 -13.76 14.43
CA THR A 83 1.89 -14.38 13.18
C THR A 83 0.68 -14.94 12.46
N VAL A 84 0.37 -14.37 11.30
CA VAL A 84 -0.66 -14.89 10.38
C VAL A 84 -0.01 -15.42 9.12
N ASP A 85 -0.76 -16.24 8.38
CA ASP A 85 -0.36 -16.66 7.05
C ASP A 85 -0.04 -15.42 6.20
N ILE A 86 0.98 -15.53 5.37
CA ILE A 86 1.52 -14.37 4.67
C ILE A 86 0.55 -13.92 3.57
N MET A 87 0.01 -12.72 3.73
CA MET A 87 -0.95 -12.08 2.83
C MET A 87 -0.47 -10.70 2.37
N GLY A 88 -1.05 -10.18 1.29
CA GLY A 88 -0.91 -8.78 0.93
C GLY A 88 -0.14 -8.46 -0.36
N PRO A 89 -0.04 -7.16 -0.68
CA PRO A 89 0.33 -6.71 -2.01
C PRO A 89 1.83 -6.61 -2.16
N VAL A 90 2.43 -7.61 -2.80
CA VAL A 90 3.85 -7.64 -3.18
C VAL A 90 4.36 -6.32 -3.76
N MET A 91 3.60 -5.62 -4.61
CA MET A 91 4.13 -4.41 -5.23
C MET A 91 4.23 -3.21 -4.30
N TYR A 92 3.35 -3.10 -3.30
CA TYR A 92 3.22 -1.89 -2.50
C TYR A 92 3.64 -2.11 -1.05
N ALA A 93 4.01 -3.32 -0.66
CA ALA A 93 4.48 -3.63 0.69
C ALA A 93 5.79 -2.91 1.06
N ASN A 94 6.04 -2.81 2.37
CA ASN A 94 7.26 -2.23 2.92
C ASN A 94 8.50 -3.12 2.67
N ASP A 95 9.70 -2.56 2.89
CA ASP A 95 10.97 -3.27 2.66
C ASP A 95 11.09 -4.54 3.53
N LYS A 96 10.72 -4.46 4.81
CA LYS A 96 10.75 -5.58 5.75
C LYS A 96 9.90 -6.78 5.31
N PHE A 97 8.68 -6.55 4.87
CA PHE A 97 7.77 -7.60 4.39
C PHE A 97 8.30 -8.24 3.11
N LEU A 98 8.86 -7.43 2.20
CA LEU A 98 9.44 -7.92 0.95
C LEU A 98 10.71 -8.74 1.19
N ASP A 99 11.59 -8.29 2.08
CA ASP A 99 12.78 -9.03 2.50
C ASP A 99 12.38 -10.38 3.10
N PHE A 100 11.46 -10.38 4.07
CA PHE A 100 10.93 -11.62 4.68
C PHE A 100 10.32 -12.57 3.63
N HIS A 101 9.55 -12.03 2.68
CA HIS A 101 8.97 -12.87 1.63
C HIS A 101 10.02 -13.51 0.73
N LEU A 102 11.09 -12.80 0.40
CA LEU A 102 12.19 -13.35 -0.40
C LEU A 102 12.92 -14.45 0.36
N GLU A 103 13.16 -14.28 1.67
CA GLU A 103 13.75 -15.32 2.51
C GLU A 103 12.93 -16.61 2.47
N LEU A 104 11.61 -16.50 2.63
CA LEU A 104 10.70 -17.66 2.56
C LEU A 104 10.83 -18.42 1.23
N LEU A 105 11.00 -17.68 0.13
CA LEU A 105 11.11 -18.24 -1.22
C LEU A 105 12.45 -18.94 -1.46
N THR A 106 13.47 -18.59 -0.68
CA THR A 106 14.74 -19.33 -0.63
C THR A 106 14.69 -20.57 0.27
N GLY A 107 13.52 -20.90 0.82
CA GLY A 107 13.35 -22.01 1.77
C GLY A 107 13.87 -21.70 3.17
N LYS A 108 14.07 -20.42 3.50
CA LYS A 108 14.50 -19.96 4.82
C LYS A 108 13.31 -19.34 5.55
N GLY A 109 13.06 -19.79 6.78
CA GLY A 109 12.02 -19.20 7.65
C GLY A 109 10.71 -19.98 7.70
N PHE A 110 9.80 -19.49 8.53
CA PHE A 110 8.46 -20.04 8.72
C PHE A 110 7.43 -19.21 7.93
N PRO A 111 6.30 -19.78 7.50
CA PRO A 111 5.30 -19.10 6.65
C PRO A 111 4.42 -18.12 7.43
N TYR A 112 5.02 -17.42 8.38
CA TYR A 112 4.35 -16.65 9.42
C TYR A 112 5.00 -15.28 9.51
N TYR A 113 4.22 -14.22 9.26
CA TYR A 113 4.70 -12.84 9.33
C TYR A 113 4.04 -12.08 10.47
N HIS A 114 4.86 -11.31 11.19
CA HIS A 114 4.40 -10.34 12.16
C HIS A 114 4.26 -8.98 11.47
N TYR A 115 3.02 -8.60 11.17
CA TYR A 115 2.72 -7.30 10.55
C TYR A 115 3.01 -6.18 11.53
N GLU A 116 3.76 -5.18 11.07
CA GLU A 116 3.84 -3.91 11.79
C GLU A 116 2.49 -3.21 11.77
N ARG A 117 2.11 -2.52 12.84
CA ARG A 117 0.82 -1.78 12.90
C ARG A 117 0.70 -0.75 11.79
N THR A 118 1.84 -0.21 11.37
CA THR A 118 1.93 0.78 10.28
C THR A 118 2.04 0.16 8.89
N PHE A 119 1.84 -1.15 8.73
CA PHE A 119 1.99 -1.85 7.45
C PHE A 119 1.12 -1.25 6.34
N ASP A 120 -0.16 -1.03 6.62
CA ASP A 120 -1.11 -0.44 5.67
C ASP A 120 -0.74 1.01 5.31
N LEU A 121 -0.24 1.77 6.29
CA LEU A 121 0.20 3.14 6.09
C LEU A 121 1.44 3.20 5.17
N ALA A 122 2.38 2.27 5.32
CA ALA A 122 3.51 2.12 4.41
C ALA A 122 3.05 1.74 2.99
N CYS A 123 2.05 0.85 2.87
CA CYS A 123 1.46 0.52 1.57
C CYS A 123 0.80 1.73 0.91
N ALA A 124 0.03 2.52 1.68
CA ALA A 124 -0.58 3.75 1.20
C ALA A 124 0.46 4.77 0.71
N LEU A 125 1.54 4.96 1.47
CA LEU A 125 2.65 5.81 1.05
C LEU A 125 3.24 5.34 -0.29
N ASN A 126 3.53 4.05 -0.43
CA ASN A 126 4.07 3.50 -1.68
C ASN A 126 3.13 3.71 -2.87
N ILE A 127 1.82 3.59 -2.67
CA ILE A 127 0.82 3.87 -3.70
C ILE A 127 0.83 5.36 -4.07
N ILE A 128 0.88 6.27 -3.08
CA ILE A 128 0.96 7.72 -3.30
C ILE A 128 2.23 8.05 -4.09
N MET A 129 3.39 7.54 -3.67
CA MET A 129 4.67 7.72 -4.35
C MET A 129 4.63 7.19 -5.78
N SER A 130 4.06 6.00 -6.01
CA SER A 130 3.98 5.42 -7.36
C SER A 130 3.20 6.28 -8.35
N ASN A 131 2.35 7.19 -7.86
CA ASN A 131 1.53 8.08 -8.66
C ASN A 131 2.01 9.53 -8.65
N SER A 132 3.09 9.85 -7.91
CA SER A 132 3.53 11.24 -7.77
C SER A 132 4.13 11.79 -9.07
N ASN A 133 4.71 10.94 -9.92
CA ASN A 133 5.15 11.33 -11.25
C ASN A 133 5.07 10.17 -12.27
N ALA A 134 5.14 10.54 -13.55
CA ALA A 134 4.97 9.61 -14.66
C ALA A 134 6.08 8.54 -14.76
N ASP A 135 7.30 8.85 -14.32
CA ASP A 135 8.43 7.90 -14.36
C ASP A 135 8.26 6.81 -13.30
N MET A 136 7.88 7.18 -12.07
CA MET A 136 7.56 6.22 -11.01
C MET A 136 6.42 5.31 -11.42
N LYS A 137 5.37 5.87 -12.02
CA LYS A 137 4.21 5.11 -12.53
C LYS A 137 4.63 4.09 -13.59
N ARG A 138 5.44 4.49 -14.57
CA ARG A 138 5.96 3.59 -15.61
C ARG A 138 6.83 2.47 -15.03
N ASN A 139 7.69 2.79 -14.06
CA ASN A 139 8.54 1.79 -13.40
C ASN A 139 7.68 0.72 -12.68
N ILE A 140 6.71 1.13 -11.88
CA ILE A 140 5.80 0.20 -11.18
C ILE A 140 4.97 -0.63 -12.17
N GLN A 141 4.49 -0.03 -13.26
CA GLN A 141 3.77 -0.77 -14.31
C GLN A 141 4.67 -1.82 -14.98
N SER A 142 5.93 -1.48 -15.25
CA SER A 142 6.89 -2.42 -15.85
C SER A 142 7.21 -3.62 -14.96
N ILE A 143 7.27 -3.42 -13.63
CA ILE A 143 7.47 -4.51 -12.67
C ILE A 143 6.20 -5.38 -12.64
N ASN A 144 5.01 -4.78 -12.61
CA ASN A 144 3.73 -5.50 -12.53
C ASN A 144 3.50 -6.48 -13.69
N ILE A 145 3.99 -6.17 -14.90
CA ILE A 145 3.80 -7.03 -16.09
C ILE A 145 4.83 -8.16 -16.20
N LEU A 146 5.85 -8.21 -15.32
CA LEU A 146 6.80 -9.31 -15.33
C LEU A 146 6.04 -10.62 -15.08
N PRO A 147 6.26 -11.70 -15.86
CA PRO A 147 5.45 -12.91 -15.76
C PRO A 147 5.71 -13.70 -14.47
N ASP A 148 6.94 -13.65 -13.97
CA ASP A 148 7.39 -14.42 -12.81
C ASP A 148 7.13 -13.69 -11.48
N VAL A 149 6.44 -14.36 -10.55
CA VAL A 149 6.09 -13.82 -9.23
C VAL A 149 7.35 -13.50 -8.42
N GLN A 150 8.38 -14.34 -8.52
CA GLN A 150 9.64 -14.14 -7.79
C GLN A 150 10.35 -12.89 -8.25
N LYS A 151 10.47 -12.74 -9.57
CA LYS A 151 11.06 -11.57 -10.20
C LYS A 151 10.27 -10.30 -9.86
N ARG A 152 8.93 -10.35 -9.84
CA ARG A 152 8.12 -9.20 -9.39
C ARG A 152 8.49 -8.78 -7.96
N LYS A 153 8.55 -9.73 -7.02
CA LYS A 153 8.94 -9.45 -5.62
C LYS A 153 10.33 -8.82 -5.52
N LEU A 154 11.32 -9.43 -6.18
CA LEU A 154 12.70 -8.97 -6.15
C LEU A 154 12.86 -7.56 -6.73
N GLU A 155 12.26 -7.30 -7.89
CA GLU A 155 12.34 -5.99 -8.54
C GLU A 155 11.55 -4.92 -7.76
N SER A 156 10.44 -5.29 -7.10
CA SER A 156 9.72 -4.40 -6.17
C SER A 156 10.61 -3.96 -5.01
N LEU A 157 11.27 -4.92 -4.34
CA LEU A 157 12.17 -4.64 -3.22
C LEU A 157 13.29 -3.70 -3.65
N LYS A 158 13.97 -4.02 -4.76
CA LYS A 158 15.06 -3.19 -5.30
C LYS A 158 14.58 -1.77 -5.59
N PHE A 159 13.39 -1.64 -6.20
CA PHE A 159 12.81 -0.34 -6.53
C PHE A 159 12.59 0.50 -5.28
N TRP A 160 11.91 -0.03 -4.25
CA TRP A 160 11.61 0.71 -3.03
C TRP A 160 12.87 1.01 -2.20
N GLN A 161 13.83 0.08 -2.13
CA GLN A 161 15.12 0.31 -1.46
C GLN A 161 15.92 1.42 -2.16
N ASN A 162 15.99 1.39 -3.50
CA ASN A 162 16.66 2.44 -4.26
C ASN A 162 15.97 3.80 -4.10
N LEU A 163 14.63 3.82 -4.13
CA LEU A 163 13.88 5.06 -3.91
C LEU A 163 14.14 5.62 -2.51
N LYS A 164 14.14 4.76 -1.48
CA LYS A 164 14.48 5.13 -0.10
C LYS A 164 15.89 5.71 0.04
N GLN A 165 16.85 5.27 -0.77
CA GLN A 165 18.22 5.78 -0.76
C GLN A 165 18.37 7.10 -1.54
N THR A 166 17.61 7.28 -2.62
CA THR A 166 17.81 8.37 -3.58
C THR A 166 16.83 9.53 -3.39
N ASN A 167 15.66 9.29 -2.80
CA ASN A 167 14.63 10.30 -2.56
C ASN A 167 14.53 10.63 -1.07
N LYS A 168 15.16 11.76 -0.66
CA LYS A 168 15.19 12.22 0.74
C LYS A 168 13.81 12.43 1.35
N HIS A 169 12.84 12.85 0.55
CA HIS A 169 11.48 13.11 1.02
C HIS A 169 10.78 11.81 1.38
N TYR A 170 10.85 10.82 0.48
CA TYR A 170 10.36 9.47 0.74
C TYR A 170 11.06 8.83 1.95
N SER A 171 12.38 8.99 2.09
CA SER A 171 13.10 8.52 3.30
C SER A 171 12.56 9.17 4.57
N LYS A 172 12.29 10.48 4.55
CA LYS A 172 11.74 11.22 5.69
C LYS A 172 10.35 10.70 6.06
N LEU A 173 9.46 10.53 5.07
CA LEU A 173 8.11 9.99 5.27
C LEU A 173 8.14 8.57 5.86
N LEU A 174 8.99 7.69 5.34
CA LEU A 174 9.16 6.34 5.91
C LEU A 174 9.65 6.36 7.35
N ASN A 175 10.56 7.27 7.71
CA ASN A 175 11.05 7.40 9.08
C ASN A 175 9.96 7.91 10.02
N LEU A 176 9.14 8.87 9.59
CA LEU A 176 7.97 9.32 10.35
C LEU A 176 6.99 8.17 10.61
N ILE A 177 6.73 7.34 9.58
CA ILE A 177 5.87 6.14 9.73
C ILE A 177 6.46 5.19 10.78
N LYS A 178 7.77 4.92 10.75
CA LYS A 178 8.41 4.03 11.74
C LYS A 178 8.30 4.55 13.17
N GLN A 179 8.45 5.87 13.34
CA GLN A 179 8.34 6.51 14.66
C GLN A 179 6.94 6.41 15.26
N LEU A 180 5.88 6.26 14.43
CA LEU A 180 4.53 6.02 14.94
C LEU A 180 4.44 4.71 15.72
N ASP A 181 5.08 3.66 15.21
CA ASP A 181 5.07 2.35 15.85
C ASP A 181 5.87 2.33 17.17
N GLU A 182 6.85 3.23 17.29
CA GLU A 182 7.74 3.37 18.46
C GLU A 182 7.24 4.39 19.49
N SER A 183 6.20 5.18 19.19
CA SER A 183 5.73 6.27 20.05
C SER A 183 4.62 5.86 21.01
N ASP A 184 4.69 6.35 22.26
CA ASP A 184 3.59 6.27 23.23
C ASP A 184 2.30 6.87 22.66
N GLU A 185 1.15 6.27 22.96
CA GLU A 185 -0.18 6.66 22.45
C GLU A 185 -0.45 8.18 22.58
N SER A 186 0.04 8.81 23.65
CA SER A 186 -0.14 10.25 23.90
C SER A 186 0.48 11.17 22.84
N ASN A 187 1.42 10.67 22.04
CA ASN A 187 2.11 11.46 21.00
C ASN A 187 1.67 11.11 19.56
N GLN A 188 0.95 10.01 19.36
CA GLN A 188 0.64 9.47 18.03
C GLN A 188 -0.21 10.42 17.17
N SER A 189 -1.23 11.07 17.74
CA SER A 189 -2.07 12.04 16.99
C SER A 189 -1.26 13.22 16.44
N SER A 190 -0.24 13.67 17.17
CA SER A 190 0.64 14.76 16.72
C SER A 190 1.58 14.30 15.59
N SER A 191 2.10 13.08 15.69
CA SER A 191 2.96 12.47 14.68
C SER A 191 2.21 12.18 13.36
N PHE A 192 0.95 11.74 13.44
CA PHE A 192 0.10 11.57 12.25
C PHE A 192 -0.23 12.90 11.57
N ALA A 193 -0.43 13.98 12.34
CA ALA A 193 -0.62 15.32 11.78
C ALA A 193 0.62 15.77 10.99
N VAL A 194 1.82 15.61 11.56
CA VAL A 194 3.09 15.92 10.89
C VAL A 194 3.26 15.09 9.61
N LEU A 195 2.96 13.80 9.65
CA LEU A 195 3.03 12.93 8.47
C LEU A 195 2.11 13.42 7.35
N LYS A 196 0.88 13.81 7.70
CA LYS A 196 -0.13 14.28 6.76
C LYS A 196 0.30 15.57 6.09
N ASP A 197 0.79 16.53 6.86
CA ASP A 197 1.31 17.81 6.35
C ASP A 197 2.50 17.58 5.39
N GLU A 198 3.39 16.64 5.73
CA GLU A 198 4.56 16.32 4.89
C GLU A 198 4.16 15.67 3.55
N ILE A 199 3.11 14.85 3.53
CA ILE A 199 2.55 14.23 2.31
C ILE A 199 1.85 15.28 1.43
N GLU A 200 1.16 16.25 2.03
CA GLU A 200 0.56 17.37 1.30
C GLU A 200 1.63 18.21 0.59
N ASN A 201 2.69 18.59 1.31
CA ASN A 201 3.78 19.40 0.77
C ASN A 201 4.54 18.72 -0.39
N PHE A 202 4.67 17.39 -0.34
CA PHE A 202 5.31 16.60 -1.40
C PHE A 202 4.62 16.76 -2.74
N SER A 203 3.29 16.62 -2.72
CA SER A 203 2.50 16.51 -3.92
C SER A 203 2.30 17.85 -4.62
N THR A 204 2.62 18.96 -3.94
CA THR A 204 2.62 20.32 -4.50
C THR A 204 3.95 20.77 -5.10
N THR A 205 5.07 20.08 -4.82
CA THR A 205 6.42 20.54 -5.20
C THR A 205 7.08 19.77 -6.35
N GLU A 206 6.57 18.59 -6.74
CA GLU A 206 7.07 17.78 -7.86
C GLU A 206 6.19 17.82 -9.13
N GLN A 207 5.33 18.85 -9.28
CA GLN A 207 4.57 19.12 -10.52
C GLN A 207 5.37 19.94 -11.55
#